data_AF-A0A9P5XCK3-F1
#
_entry.id   AF-A0A9P5XCK3-F1
#
_cell.length_a   1.000
_cell.length_b   1.000
_cell.length_c   1.000
_cell.angle_alpha   90.00
_cell.angle_beta   90.00
_cell.angle_gamma   90.00
#
_symmetry.space_group_name_H-M   'P 1'
#
loop_
_entity.id
_entity.type
_entity.pdbx_description
1 polymer ?
#
loop_
_entity_poly.entity_id
_entity_poly.type
_entity_poly.pdbx_seq_one_letter_code
_entity_poly.pdbx_strand_id
1 'polypeptide(L)'
;MESSVPLILAWQMEAKEMAKISKEEWLSGTQALRIPSPQQLSIALTDLENLLIYGKPPIKKTKTDPYDRTRYYGYASDPKDAFHKLYIYCFMLVKPPSSKNIEMETAAAFWSVLLGPKYPLMKEVLDYINEKGTYRAANKDLWNMMLEFCETVNPNLDNFEADGAWPTLLDEFATWKKAKSEGT
;
A
#
# COMPACT_ATOMS: atom_id res chain seq x y z
N MET A 1 -5.90 -0.17 -14.19
CA MET A 1 -5.45 1.21 -13.87
C MET A 1 -4.53 1.08 -12.66
N GLU A 2 -3.23 0.84 -12.82
CA GLU A 2 -2.48 0.21 -11.71
C GLU A 2 -1.09 0.81 -11.46
N SER A 3 -0.94 2.12 -11.62
CA SER A 3 0.25 2.79 -11.08
C SER A 3 -0.05 3.26 -9.66
N SER A 4 0.87 3.02 -8.73
CA SER A 4 0.79 3.54 -7.37
C SER A 4 1.24 5.01 -7.27
N VAL A 5 1.81 5.54 -8.36
CA VAL A 5 2.34 6.91 -8.46
C VAL A 5 1.34 7.98 -8.00
N PRO A 6 0.03 7.95 -8.34
CA PRO A 6 -0.92 8.92 -7.82
C PRO A 6 -1.08 8.88 -6.30
N LEU A 7 -1.01 7.68 -5.68
CA LEU A 7 -1.07 7.52 -4.22
C LEU A 7 0.19 8.07 -3.55
N ILE A 8 1.36 7.79 -4.14
CA ILE A 8 2.64 8.32 -3.68
C ILE A 8 2.68 9.84 -3.83
N LEU A 9 2.19 10.38 -4.95
CA LEU A 9 2.10 11.83 -5.15
C LEU A 9 1.21 12.46 -4.08
N ALA A 10 0.00 11.92 -3.88
CA ALA A 10 -0.90 12.40 -2.84
C ALA A 10 -0.22 12.39 -1.46
N TRP A 11 0.49 11.31 -1.12
CA TRP A 11 1.24 11.20 0.14
C TRP A 11 2.37 12.23 0.25
N GLN A 12 3.13 12.45 -0.83
CA GLN A 12 4.22 13.43 -0.83
C GLN A 12 3.74 14.88 -0.75
N MET A 13 2.51 15.15 -1.22
CA MET A 13 1.84 16.45 -1.10
C MET A 13 1.03 16.58 0.20
N GLU A 14 0.99 15.54 1.05
CA GLU A 14 0.17 15.49 2.27
C GLU A 14 -1.31 15.77 2.01
N ALA A 15 -1.84 15.27 0.88
CA ALA A 15 -3.21 15.52 0.46
C ALA A 15 -4.20 14.97 1.49
N LYS A 16 -5.22 15.77 1.81
CA LYS A 16 -6.25 15.40 2.80
C LYS A 16 -7.50 14.78 2.20
N GLU A 17 -7.70 14.96 0.90
CA GLU A 17 -8.89 14.50 0.18
C GLU A 17 -8.48 13.66 -1.04
N MET A 18 -9.13 12.52 -1.22
CA MET A 18 -8.89 11.68 -2.39
C MET A 18 -9.23 12.43 -3.69
N ALA A 19 -8.43 12.18 -4.73
CA ALA A 19 -8.59 12.76 -6.06
C ALA A 19 -8.48 14.30 -6.14
N LYS A 20 -7.99 14.96 -5.08
CA LYS A 20 -7.74 16.41 -5.06
C LYS A 20 -6.41 16.71 -4.39
N ILE A 21 -5.71 17.70 -4.93
CA ILE A 21 -4.56 18.34 -4.29
C ILE A 21 -4.83 19.84 -4.37
N SER A 22 -4.94 20.49 -3.21
CA SER A 22 -5.10 21.94 -3.12
C SER A 22 -3.82 22.65 -3.56
N LYS A 23 -3.94 23.94 -3.90
CA LYS A 23 -2.78 24.76 -4.24
C LYS A 23 -1.75 24.81 -3.10
N GLU A 24 -2.22 24.84 -1.86
CA GLU A 24 -1.37 24.89 -0.66
C GLU A 24 -0.60 23.58 -0.46
N GLU A 25 -1.29 22.43 -0.56
CA GLU A 25 -0.66 21.10 -0.52
C GLU A 25 0.38 20.93 -1.63
N TRP A 26 0.04 21.37 -2.86
CA TRP A 26 0.97 21.31 -3.99
C TRP A 26 2.23 22.16 -3.77
N LEU A 27 2.06 23.42 -3.37
CA LEU A 27 3.20 24.32 -3.14
C LEU A 27 4.07 23.83 -1.98
N SER A 28 3.46 23.41 -0.88
CA SER A 28 4.17 22.86 0.28
C SER A 28 4.95 21.60 -0.08
N GLY A 29 4.29 20.63 -0.72
CA GLY A 29 4.90 19.35 -1.08
C GLY A 29 6.03 19.49 -2.10
N THR A 30 5.84 20.29 -3.16
CA THR A 30 6.89 20.51 -4.17
C THR A 30 8.08 21.30 -3.60
N GLN A 31 7.83 22.28 -2.72
CA GLN A 31 8.89 22.99 -2.01
C GLN A 31 9.69 22.06 -1.10
N ALA A 32 9.00 21.17 -0.36
CA ALA A 32 9.65 20.23 0.55
C ALA A 32 10.45 19.15 -0.19
N LEU A 33 10.01 18.76 -1.39
CA LEU A 33 10.76 17.89 -2.29
C LEU A 33 11.91 18.60 -3.02
N ARG A 34 11.90 19.94 -3.07
CA ARG A 34 12.87 20.77 -3.80
C ARG A 34 12.98 20.38 -5.27
N ILE A 35 11.83 20.15 -5.91
CA ILE A 35 11.74 19.70 -7.31
C ILE A 35 11.39 20.88 -8.22
N PRO A 36 12.32 21.34 -9.08
CA PRO A 36 12.08 22.50 -9.95
C PRO A 36 11.38 22.18 -11.28
N SER A 37 11.16 20.91 -11.63
CA SER A 37 10.50 20.53 -12.90
C SER A 37 9.57 19.31 -12.80
N PRO A 38 8.53 19.21 -13.65
CA PRO A 38 7.67 18.02 -13.73
C PRO A 38 8.42 16.73 -14.05
N GLN A 39 9.50 16.79 -14.84
CA GLN A 39 10.34 15.64 -15.18
C GLN A 39 11.02 15.07 -13.93
N GLN A 40 11.56 15.94 -13.08
CA GLN A 40 12.16 15.54 -11.81
C GLN A 40 11.13 15.01 -10.82
N LEU A 41 9.90 15.53 -10.84
CA LEU A 41 8.79 14.98 -10.04
C LEU A 41 8.49 13.53 -10.46
N SER A 42 8.40 13.28 -11.76
CA SER A 42 8.17 11.94 -12.29
C SER A 42 9.28 10.95 -11.87
N ILE A 43 10.54 11.38 -11.96
CA ILE A 43 11.68 10.58 -11.50
C ILE A 43 11.58 10.30 -10.00
N ALA A 44 11.29 11.32 -9.18
CA ALA A 44 11.18 11.16 -7.74
C ALA A 44 10.07 10.19 -7.31
N LEU A 45 8.90 10.28 -7.96
CA LEU A 45 7.78 9.37 -7.69
C LEU A 45 8.08 7.94 -8.13
N THR A 46 8.78 7.77 -9.27
CA THR A 46 9.23 6.45 -9.75
C THR A 46 10.26 5.84 -8.81
N ASP A 47 11.21 6.64 -8.29
CA ASP A 47 12.20 6.19 -7.31
C ASP A 47 11.51 5.69 -6.03
N LEU A 48 10.49 6.43 -5.55
CA LEU A 48 9.68 6.03 -4.39
C LEU A 48 8.81 4.79 -4.65
N GLU A 49 8.18 4.68 -5.82
CA GLU A 49 7.39 3.50 -6.20
C GLU A 49 8.26 2.24 -6.22
N ASN A 50 9.44 2.33 -6.82
CA ASN A 50 10.42 1.25 -6.83
C ASN A 50 10.83 0.82 -5.42
N LEU A 51 11.08 1.77 -4.53
CA LEU A 51 11.48 1.49 -3.15
C LEU A 51 10.34 0.88 -2.33
N LEU A 52 9.17 1.52 -2.35
CA LEU A 52 8.09 1.25 -1.39
C LEU A 52 7.12 0.17 -1.87
N ILE A 53 6.79 0.14 -3.16
CA ILE A 53 5.78 -0.76 -3.71
C ILE A 53 6.41 -2.01 -4.29
N TYR A 54 7.49 -1.87 -5.06
CA TYR A 54 8.18 -3.01 -5.67
C TYR A 54 9.29 -3.60 -4.80
N GLY A 55 9.61 -2.98 -3.66
CA GLY A 55 10.64 -3.47 -2.73
C GLY A 55 12.05 -3.52 -3.34
N LYS A 56 12.34 -2.68 -4.34
CA LYS A 56 13.67 -2.64 -4.96
C LYS A 56 14.70 -2.04 -3.99
N PRO A 57 15.98 -2.46 -4.08
CA PRO A 57 17.03 -1.92 -3.23
C PRO A 57 17.16 -0.40 -3.35
N PRO A 58 17.54 0.31 -2.26
CA PRO A 58 17.79 1.74 -2.29
C PRO A 58 18.81 2.16 -3.37
N ILE A 59 18.53 3.30 -4.01
CA ILE A 59 19.45 3.89 -4.98
C ILE A 59 20.74 4.32 -4.25
N LYS A 60 21.88 3.99 -4.84
CA LYS A 60 23.20 4.40 -4.33
C LYS A 60 23.38 5.90 -4.53
N LYS A 61 23.91 6.59 -3.52
CA LYS A 61 24.26 8.01 -3.61
C LYS A 61 25.24 8.27 -4.75
N THR A 62 24.91 9.24 -5.60
CA THR A 62 25.79 9.70 -6.67
C THR A 62 26.28 11.12 -6.41
N LYS A 63 27.30 11.58 -7.13
CA LYS A 63 27.79 12.97 -7.01
C LYS A 63 26.81 13.99 -7.59
N THR A 64 25.93 13.57 -8.50
CA THR A 64 24.98 14.43 -9.21
C THR A 64 23.66 13.68 -9.39
N ASP A 65 22.80 13.75 -8.37
CA ASP A 65 21.46 13.18 -8.45
C ASP A 65 20.54 14.06 -9.31
N PRO A 66 19.56 13.48 -10.02
CA PRO A 66 18.67 14.23 -10.91
C PRO A 66 17.74 15.19 -10.17
N TYR A 67 17.54 15.03 -8.85
CA TYR A 67 16.78 15.90 -7.97
C TYR A 67 17.30 15.77 -6.52
N ASP A 68 16.79 16.58 -5.58
CA ASP A 68 17.14 16.46 -4.17
C ASP A 68 16.56 15.17 -3.55
N ARG A 69 17.41 14.16 -3.38
CA ARG A 69 17.06 12.86 -2.81
C ARG A 69 17.07 12.81 -1.28
N THR A 70 17.19 13.94 -0.57
CA THR A 70 17.25 13.95 0.91
C THR A 70 16.07 13.21 1.53
N ARG A 71 14.83 13.50 1.08
CA ARG A 71 13.62 12.83 1.58
C ARG A 71 13.59 11.34 1.20
N TYR A 72 13.97 11.01 -0.04
CA TYR A 72 14.09 9.63 -0.50
C TYR A 72 15.02 8.81 0.40
N TYR A 73 16.22 9.33 0.73
CA TYR A 73 17.16 8.64 1.62
C TYR A 73 16.64 8.52 3.06
N GLY A 74 15.79 9.45 3.50
CA GLY A 74 15.05 9.33 4.76
C GLY A 74 14.18 8.09 4.76
N TYR A 75 13.35 7.90 3.73
CA TYR A 75 12.54 6.68 3.59
C TYR A 75 13.38 5.42 3.38
N ALA A 76 14.48 5.52 2.62
CA ALA A 76 15.34 4.39 2.35
C ALA A 76 16.11 3.88 3.58
N SER A 77 16.19 4.67 4.66
CA SER A 77 16.82 4.27 5.92
C SER A 77 16.01 3.20 6.67
N ASP A 78 14.67 3.26 6.56
CA ASP A 78 13.75 2.21 7.00
C ASP A 78 12.58 2.12 6.00
N PRO A 79 12.77 1.37 4.90
CA PRO A 79 11.74 1.26 3.86
C PRO A 79 10.46 0.59 4.38
N LYS A 80 10.56 -0.26 5.42
CA LYS A 80 9.42 -0.96 5.99
C LYS A 80 8.53 0.02 6.75
N ASP A 81 9.10 0.84 7.63
CA ASP A 81 8.37 1.90 8.33
C ASP A 81 7.81 2.95 7.35
N ALA A 82 8.58 3.34 6.33
CA ALA A 82 8.11 4.27 5.30
C ALA A 82 6.91 3.71 4.52
N PHE A 83 6.94 2.44 4.13
CA PHE A 83 5.81 1.78 3.48
C PHE A 83 4.60 1.68 4.41
N HIS A 84 4.80 1.32 5.68
CA HIS A 84 3.72 1.28 6.66
C HIS A 84 3.04 2.65 6.82
N LYS A 85 3.80 3.74 6.87
CA LYS A 85 3.25 5.11 6.91
C LYS A 85 2.43 5.45 5.66
N LEU A 86 2.91 5.09 4.47
CA LEU A 86 2.14 5.24 3.23
C LEU A 86 0.84 4.42 3.27
N TYR A 87 0.92 3.16 3.74
CA TYR A 87 -0.21 2.25 3.84
C TYR A 87 -1.32 2.78 4.77
N ILE A 88 -0.95 3.28 5.94
CA ILE A 88 -1.89 3.91 6.88
C ILE A 88 -2.44 5.23 6.33
N TYR A 89 -1.61 6.03 5.68
CA TYR A 89 -2.05 7.25 5.01
C TYR A 89 -3.13 6.97 3.98
N CYS A 90 -2.95 5.93 3.14
CA CYS A 90 -3.94 5.57 2.13
C CYS A 90 -5.31 5.22 2.74
N PHE A 91 -5.34 4.47 3.86
CA PHE A 91 -6.59 4.22 4.58
C PHE A 91 -7.25 5.52 5.03
N MET A 92 -6.49 6.43 5.63
CA MET A 92 -7.01 7.72 6.10
C MET A 92 -7.50 8.61 4.96
N LEU A 93 -6.85 8.56 3.80
CA LEU A 93 -7.21 9.31 2.60
C LEU A 93 -8.55 8.86 2.03
N VAL A 94 -8.82 7.55 2.00
CA VAL A 94 -10.05 7.00 1.40
C VAL A 94 -11.22 6.86 2.38
N LYS A 95 -10.95 6.81 3.68
CA LYS A 95 -11.98 6.61 4.70
C LYS A 95 -12.89 7.84 4.79
N PRO A 96 -14.20 7.72 4.47
CA PRO A 96 -15.12 8.84 4.55
C PRO A 96 -15.12 9.47 5.95
N PRO A 97 -15.24 10.80 6.10
CA PRO A 97 -15.23 11.46 7.40
C PRO A 97 -16.31 10.95 8.36
N SER A 98 -17.47 10.57 7.84
CA SER A 98 -18.63 10.06 8.59
C SER A 98 -18.53 8.57 8.96
N SER A 99 -17.52 7.85 8.48
CA SER A 99 -17.39 6.39 8.64
C SER A 99 -16.06 6.00 9.27
N LYS A 100 -16.08 4.87 9.99
CA LYS A 100 -14.88 4.17 10.46
C LYS A 100 -14.37 3.12 9.46
N ASN A 101 -15.13 2.86 8.40
CA ASN A 101 -14.90 1.81 7.43
C ASN A 101 -14.79 2.37 6.01
N ILE A 102 -14.08 1.64 5.16
CA ILE A 102 -14.04 1.81 3.70
C ILE A 102 -14.85 0.69 3.05
N GLU A 103 -15.45 0.96 1.89
CA GLU A 103 -16.14 -0.08 1.12
C GLU A 103 -15.16 -1.17 0.68
N MET A 104 -15.60 -2.43 0.65
CA MET A 104 -14.70 -3.55 0.35
C MET A 104 -14.11 -3.44 -1.06
N GLU A 105 -14.87 -2.95 -2.03
CA GLU A 105 -14.37 -2.71 -3.39
C GLU A 105 -13.24 -1.68 -3.40
N THR A 106 -13.38 -0.59 -2.64
CA THR A 106 -12.33 0.43 -2.49
C THR A 106 -11.10 -0.17 -1.78
N ALA A 107 -11.31 -0.96 -0.72
CA ALA A 107 -10.23 -1.64 -0.02
C ALA A 107 -9.44 -2.58 -0.95
N ALA A 108 -10.16 -3.42 -1.70
CA ALA A 108 -9.60 -4.36 -2.66
C ALA A 108 -8.80 -3.65 -3.76
N ALA A 109 -9.33 -2.54 -4.31
CA ALA A 109 -8.62 -1.74 -5.31
C ALA A 109 -7.32 -1.11 -4.78
N PHE A 110 -7.29 -0.71 -3.50
CA PHE A 110 -6.06 -0.21 -2.90
C PHE A 110 -5.07 -1.33 -2.57
N TRP A 111 -5.54 -2.46 -2.05
CA TRP A 111 -4.70 -3.61 -1.78
C TRP A 111 -4.07 -4.18 -3.06
N SER A 112 -4.79 -4.19 -4.19
CA SER A 112 -4.21 -4.63 -5.47
C SER A 112 -3.04 -3.75 -5.92
N VAL A 113 -3.09 -2.45 -5.66
CA VAL A 113 -2.03 -1.50 -6.02
C VAL A 113 -0.88 -1.47 -5.00
N LEU A 114 -1.20 -1.51 -3.70
CA LEU A 114 -0.20 -1.34 -2.64
C LEU A 114 0.49 -2.65 -2.24
N LEU A 115 -0.25 -3.76 -2.21
CA LEU A 115 0.24 -5.04 -1.70
C LEU A 115 0.46 -6.05 -2.84
N GLY A 116 -0.39 -6.03 -3.87
CA GLY A 116 -0.33 -6.92 -5.03
C GLY A 116 1.06 -7.04 -5.69
N PRO A 117 1.80 -5.95 -5.91
CA PRO A 117 3.10 -6.02 -6.58
C PRO A 117 4.20 -6.73 -5.77
N LYS A 118 4.09 -6.77 -4.45
CA LYS A 118 5.13 -7.28 -3.54
C LYS A 118 4.77 -8.62 -2.91
N TYR A 119 3.50 -8.84 -2.60
CA TYR A 119 3.04 -9.97 -1.79
C TYR A 119 2.22 -10.95 -2.63
N PRO A 120 2.74 -12.14 -2.95
CA PRO A 120 2.04 -13.13 -3.76
C PRO A 120 0.65 -13.51 -3.23
N LEU A 121 0.50 -13.59 -1.90
CA LEU A 121 -0.76 -13.90 -1.23
C LEU A 121 -1.87 -12.91 -1.56
N MET A 122 -1.54 -11.65 -1.82
CA MET A 122 -2.56 -10.62 -2.02
C MET A 122 -3.44 -10.93 -3.22
N LYS A 123 -2.88 -11.46 -4.30
CA LYS A 123 -3.68 -11.82 -5.48
C LYS A 123 -4.76 -12.84 -5.12
N GLU A 124 -4.40 -13.86 -4.35
CA GLU A 124 -5.33 -14.92 -3.95
C GLU A 124 -6.37 -14.43 -2.94
N VAL A 125 -5.99 -13.51 -2.04
CA VAL A 125 -6.95 -12.86 -1.14
C VAL A 125 -7.96 -12.03 -1.93
N LEU A 126 -7.54 -11.30 -2.97
CA LEU A 126 -8.45 -10.56 -3.85
C LEU A 126 -9.39 -11.51 -4.61
N ASP A 127 -8.88 -12.62 -5.13
CA ASP A 127 -9.70 -13.66 -5.77
C ASP A 127 -10.77 -14.20 -4.80
N TYR A 128 -10.38 -14.46 -3.54
CA TYR A 128 -11.31 -14.90 -2.50
C TYR A 128 -12.38 -13.85 -2.18
N ILE A 129 -12.01 -12.57 -1.99
CA ILE A 129 -12.95 -11.49 -1.72
C ILE A 129 -13.99 -11.37 -2.84
N ASN A 130 -13.53 -11.45 -4.10
CA ASN A 130 -14.38 -11.39 -5.28
C ASN A 130 -15.29 -12.63 -5.41
N GLU A 131 -14.78 -13.83 -5.11
CA GLU A 131 -15.55 -15.09 -5.20
C GLU A 131 -16.63 -15.17 -4.11
N LYS A 132 -16.32 -14.79 -2.87
CA LYS A 132 -17.28 -14.86 -1.75
C LYS A 132 -18.29 -13.73 -1.78
N GLY A 133 -17.86 -12.49 -2.00
CA GLY A 133 -18.74 -11.31 -2.02
C GLY A 133 -19.54 -11.05 -0.73
N THR A 134 -19.21 -11.72 0.38
CA THR A 134 -19.91 -11.60 1.66
C THR A 134 -19.47 -10.37 2.46
N TYR A 135 -18.21 -9.95 2.30
CA TYR A 135 -17.64 -8.81 3.01
C TYR A 135 -17.95 -7.50 2.28
N ARG A 136 -18.56 -6.54 2.99
CA ARG A 136 -18.99 -5.26 2.41
C ARG A 136 -18.08 -4.08 2.73
N ALA A 137 -17.27 -4.18 3.78
CA ALA A 137 -16.41 -3.09 4.21
C ALA A 137 -15.16 -3.59 4.94
N ALA A 138 -14.11 -2.76 4.95
CA ALA A 138 -12.94 -2.95 5.79
C ALA A 138 -12.84 -1.83 6.83
N ASN A 139 -12.62 -2.20 8.08
CA ASN A 139 -12.28 -1.25 9.15
C ASN A 139 -10.74 -1.10 9.24
N LYS A 140 -10.26 -0.24 10.14
CA LYS A 140 -8.82 0.00 10.34
C LYS A 140 -8.07 -1.26 10.78
N ASP A 141 -8.71 -2.11 11.57
CA ASP A 141 -8.12 -3.33 12.10
C ASP A 141 -7.84 -4.35 10.98
N LEU A 142 -8.87 -4.71 10.21
CA LEU A 142 -8.73 -5.57 9.04
C LEU A 142 -7.73 -5.03 8.03
N TRP A 143 -7.70 -3.70 7.81
CA TRP A 143 -6.68 -3.07 6.97
C TRP A 143 -5.27 -3.34 7.49
N ASN A 144 -5.00 -3.08 8.76
CA ASN A 144 -3.68 -3.33 9.34
C ASN A 144 -3.30 -4.81 9.32
N MET A 145 -4.22 -5.68 9.71
CA MET A 145 -4.02 -7.12 9.73
C MET A 145 -3.79 -7.70 8.34
N MET A 146 -4.34 -7.09 7.28
CA MET A 146 -4.08 -7.51 5.90
C MET A 146 -2.60 -7.36 5.53
N LEU A 147 -1.97 -6.24 5.90
CA LEU A 147 -0.54 -6.04 5.71
C LEU A 147 0.27 -7.02 6.56
N GLU A 148 -0.07 -7.17 7.84
CA GLU A 148 0.63 -8.10 8.73
C GLU A 148 0.56 -9.54 8.22
N PHE A 149 -0.61 -9.97 7.75
CA PHE A 149 -0.81 -11.27 7.13
C PHE A 149 0.11 -11.47 5.92
N CYS A 150 0.19 -10.47 5.03
CA CYS A 150 1.09 -10.52 3.87
C CYS A 150 2.58 -10.55 4.24
N GLU A 151 2.96 -9.98 5.38
CA GLU A 151 4.36 -9.93 5.83
C GLU A 151 4.80 -11.14 6.64
N THR A 152 3.87 -11.80 7.34
CA THR A 152 4.18 -12.83 8.35
C THR A 152 3.74 -14.23 7.93
N VAL A 153 2.74 -14.35 7.06
CA VAL A 153 2.21 -15.65 6.63
C VAL A 153 2.85 -16.07 5.30
N ASN A 154 3.36 -17.29 5.26
CA ASN A 154 3.97 -17.84 4.06
C ASN A 154 2.92 -18.08 2.97
N PRO A 155 3.28 -17.95 1.67
CA PRO A 155 2.35 -18.18 0.59
C PRO A 155 1.68 -19.55 0.56
N ASN A 156 2.26 -20.58 1.17
CA ASN A 156 1.67 -21.91 1.29
C ASN A 156 0.84 -22.13 2.57
N LEU A 157 0.73 -21.10 3.44
CA LEU A 157 0.02 -21.12 4.72
C LEU A 157 0.55 -22.15 5.74
N ASP A 158 1.80 -22.60 5.61
CA ASP A 158 2.38 -23.61 6.51
C ASP A 158 2.60 -23.11 7.95
N ASN A 159 2.81 -21.80 8.11
CA ASN A 159 2.97 -21.13 9.40
C ASN A 159 1.70 -20.40 9.86
N PHE A 160 0.56 -20.64 9.21
CA PHE A 160 -0.71 -20.05 9.59
C PHE A 160 -1.43 -20.87 10.67
N GLU A 161 -1.71 -20.23 11.80
CA GLU A 161 -2.45 -20.79 12.94
C GLU A 161 -3.89 -20.24 12.96
N ALA A 162 -4.88 -21.14 12.84
CA ALA A 162 -6.30 -20.78 12.72
C ALA A 162 -6.95 -20.33 14.05
N ASP A 163 -6.28 -20.55 15.18
CA ASP A 163 -6.66 -20.06 16.50
C ASP A 163 -5.94 -18.75 16.87
N GLY A 164 -5.21 -18.16 15.92
CA GLY A 164 -4.62 -16.84 16.05
C GLY A 164 -5.67 -15.73 16.16
N ALA A 165 -5.22 -14.52 16.53
CA ALA A 165 -6.07 -13.34 16.65
C ALA A 165 -6.31 -12.64 15.29
N TRP A 166 -6.56 -13.42 14.23
CA TRP A 166 -6.81 -12.87 12.89
C TRP A 166 -8.27 -12.43 12.73
N PRO A 167 -8.55 -11.40 11.90
CA PRO A 167 -9.90 -11.12 11.45
C PRO A 167 -10.51 -12.30 10.69
N THR A 168 -11.81 -12.53 10.89
CA THR A 168 -12.56 -13.65 10.28
C THR A 168 -12.35 -13.79 8.77
N LEU A 169 -12.20 -12.68 8.04
CA LEU A 169 -11.90 -12.70 6.60
C LEU A 169 -10.62 -13.48 6.29
N LEU A 170 -9.56 -13.28 7.08
CA LEU A 170 -8.27 -13.92 6.88
C LEU A 170 -8.30 -15.39 7.27
N ASP A 171 -9.03 -15.76 8.33
CA ASP A 171 -9.25 -17.17 8.72
C ASP A 171 -10.03 -17.94 7.64
N GLU A 172 -11.11 -17.35 7.14
CA GLU A 172 -11.92 -17.95 6.08
C GLU A 172 -11.17 -18.01 4.74
N PHE A 173 -10.35 -17.01 4.43
CA PHE A 173 -9.44 -17.04 3.27
C PHE A 173 -8.45 -18.22 3.39
N ALA A 174 -7.79 -18.37 4.53
CA ALA A 174 -6.83 -19.44 4.74
C ALA A 174 -7.48 -20.83 4.58
N THR A 175 -8.69 -20.99 5.12
CA THR A 175 -9.51 -22.20 4.95
C THR A 175 -9.86 -22.46 3.49
N TRP A 176 -10.34 -21.43 2.78
CA TRP A 176 -10.69 -21.51 1.35
C TRP A 176 -9.49 -21.90 0.48
N LYS A 177 -8.32 -21.33 0.76
CA LYS A 177 -7.09 -21.61 0.01
C LYS A 177 -6.61 -23.05 0.23
N LYS A 178 -6.61 -23.54 1.47
CA LYS A 178 -6.25 -24.94 1.80
C LYS A 178 -7.17 -25.94 1.08
N ALA A 179 -8.47 -25.68 1.08
CA ALA A 179 -9.44 -26.53 0.37
C ALA A 179 -9.21 -26.57 -1.15
N LYS A 180 -8.79 -25.46 -1.77
CA LYS A 180 -8.42 -25.44 -3.20
C LYS A 180 -7.13 -26.22 -3.50
N SER A 181 -6.14 -26.20 -2.61
CA SER A 181 -4.91 -26.96 -2.81
C SER A 181 -5.08 -28.47 -2.66
N GLU A 182 -6.04 -28.94 -1.86
CA GLU A 182 -6.33 -30.38 -1.68
C GLU A 182 -7.19 -30.97 -2.81
N GLY A 183 -7.87 -30.12 -3.59
CA GLY A 183 -8.73 -30.51 -4.71
C GLY A 183 -8.03 -30.58 -6.08
N THR A 184 -6.69 -30.46 -6.12
CA THR A 184 -5.86 -30.52 -7.32
C THR A 184 -4.88 -31.68 -7.23
#